data_AF-A0A562HVL3-F1
#
_entry.id   AF-A0A562HVL3-F1
#
_cell.length_a   1.000
_cell.length_b   1.000
_cell.length_c   1.000
_cell.angle_alpha   90.00
_cell.angle_beta   90.00
_cell.angle_gamma   90.00
#
_symmetry.space_group_name_H-M   'P 1'
#
loop_
_entity.id
_entity.type
_entity.pdbx_description
1 polymer ?
#
loop_
_entity_poly.entity_id
_entity_poly.type
_entity_poly.pdbx_seq_one_letter_code
_entity_poly.pdbx_strand_id
1 'polypeptide(L)'
;MSRAEDIRAAQESLESRDWSDAVVDDTPPTTKGEHVRPVPERHRRRVMEDAEARGVKPGAILREIVEAHYATLDAAGDEPITVRPADVVRALAQVARRERPAAA
;
A
#
# COMPACT_ATOMS: atom_id res chain seq x y z
N MET A 1 10.56 21.77 -33.96
CA MET A 1 11.45 20.71 -33.46
C MET A 1 10.60 19.48 -33.21
N SER A 2 11.14 18.30 -33.52
CA SER A 2 10.46 17.02 -33.32
C SER A 2 10.63 16.55 -31.88
N ARG A 3 9.63 15.84 -31.33
CA ARG A 3 9.71 15.19 -30.00
C ARG A 3 11.00 14.36 -29.84
N ALA A 4 11.49 13.76 -30.92
CA ALA A 4 12.72 12.97 -30.91
C ALA A 4 13.98 13.84 -30.75
N GLU A 5 13.98 15.07 -31.25
CA GLU A 5 15.07 16.03 -31.05
C GLU A 5 15.07 16.58 -29.63
N ASP A 6 13.89 16.87 -29.07
CA ASP A 6 13.75 17.34 -27.70
C ASP A 6 14.22 16.30 -26.68
N ILE A 7 13.91 15.01 -26.90
CA ILE A 7 14.38 13.90 -26.06
C ILE A 7 15.91 13.81 -26.13
N ARG A 8 16.50 13.90 -27.34
CA ARG A 8 17.95 13.82 -27.51
C ARG A 8 18.66 14.98 -26.81
N ALA A 9 18.17 16.21 -26.98
CA ALA A 9 18.73 17.38 -26.33
C ALA A 9 18.63 17.30 -24.79
N ALA A 10 17.53 16.73 -24.27
CA ALA A 10 17.37 16.49 -22.84
C ALA A 10 18.36 15.43 -22.33
N GLN A 11 18.60 14.36 -23.08
CA GLN A 11 19.57 13.31 -22.73
C GLN A 11 21.01 13.86 -22.70
N GLU A 12 21.42 14.58 -23.74
CA GLU A 12 22.76 15.21 -23.81
C GLU A 12 23.00 16.20 -22.65
N SER A 13 21.95 16.92 -22.24
CA SER A 13 21.98 17.83 -21.09
C SER A 13 22.12 17.10 -19.74
N LEU A 14 21.59 15.89 -19.61
CA LEU A 14 21.74 15.06 -18.41
C LEU A 14 23.12 14.42 -18.34
N GLU A 15 23.65 13.93 -19.46
CA GLU A 15 24.94 13.25 -19.54
C GLU A 15 26.13 14.21 -19.35
N SER A 16 25.98 15.49 -19.70
CA SER A 16 27.02 16.52 -19.55
C SER A 16 27.10 17.13 -18.16
N ARG A 17 26.18 16.80 -17.24
CA ARG A 17 26.22 17.27 -15.85
C ARG A 17 27.14 16.41 -15.01
N ASP A 18 27.89 17.08 -14.13
CA ASP A 18 28.62 16.41 -13.06
C ASP A 18 27.64 16.04 -11.93
N TRP A 19 27.51 14.75 -11.68
CA TRP A 19 26.61 14.17 -10.66
C TRP A 19 27.37 13.69 -9.42
N SER A 20 28.67 13.98 -9.31
CA SER A 20 29.52 13.44 -8.23
C SER A 20 29.05 13.85 -6.82
N ASP A 21 28.40 15.01 -6.70
CA ASP A 21 27.83 15.52 -5.46
C ASP A 21 26.30 15.32 -5.35
N ALA A 22 25.70 14.54 -6.26
CA ALA A 22 24.26 14.32 -6.25
C ALA A 22 23.84 13.46 -5.06
N VAL A 23 22.86 13.93 -4.30
CA VAL A 23 22.24 13.19 -3.21
C VAL A 23 20.98 12.50 -3.72
N VAL A 24 20.90 11.19 -3.53
CA VAL A 24 19.67 10.43 -3.79
C VAL A 24 18.63 10.85 -2.76
N ASP A 25 17.52 11.41 -3.23
CA ASP A 25 16.37 11.69 -2.38
C ASP A 25 15.57 10.39 -2.19
N ASP A 26 15.87 9.69 -1.10
CA ASP A 26 15.14 8.49 -0.68
C ASP A 26 13.82 8.83 0.06
N THR A 27 13.39 10.09 0.08
CA THR A 27 12.11 10.46 0.68
C THR A 27 11.00 9.69 -0.03
N PRO A 28 10.26 8.82 0.67
CA PRO A 28 9.17 8.08 0.06
C PRO A 28 8.18 9.07 -0.55
N PRO A 29 7.80 8.91 -1.83
CA PRO A 29 6.88 9.86 -2.45
C PRO A 29 5.59 9.91 -1.63
N THR A 30 5.15 11.10 -1.27
CA THR A 30 3.89 11.32 -0.52
C THR A 30 2.66 11.12 -1.40
N THR A 31 2.76 10.32 -2.46
CA THR A 31 1.70 10.12 -3.44
C THR A 31 0.53 9.43 -2.75
N LYS A 32 -0.50 10.20 -2.47
CA LYS A 32 -1.79 9.67 -2.02
C LYS A 32 -2.46 9.02 -3.21
N GLY A 33 -2.46 7.69 -3.25
CA GLY A 33 -3.24 6.91 -4.21
C GLY A 33 -4.59 6.54 -3.62
N GLU A 34 -5.68 6.78 -4.34
CA GLU A 34 -6.98 6.19 -4.02
C GLU A 34 -7.15 4.88 -4.81
N HIS A 35 -7.42 3.79 -4.10
CA HIS A 35 -7.71 2.50 -4.72
C HIS A 35 -9.12 2.04 -4.35
N VAL A 36 -9.98 1.90 -5.35
CA VAL A 36 -11.33 1.39 -5.18
C VAL A 36 -11.38 -0.06 -5.63
N ARG A 37 -11.83 -0.94 -4.75
CA ARG A 37 -12.03 -2.36 -5.05
C ARG A 37 -13.37 -2.84 -4.46
N PRO A 38 -14.14 -3.64 -5.20
CA PRO A 38 -15.29 -4.33 -4.65
C PRO A 38 -14.83 -5.32 -3.57
N VAL A 39 -15.34 -5.17 -2.36
CA VAL A 39 -15.12 -6.11 -1.25
C VAL A 39 -16.44 -6.77 -0.88
N PRO A 40 -16.45 -8.06 -0.49
CA PRO A 40 -17.65 -8.72 -0.01
C PRO A 40 -18.31 -7.95 1.13
N GLU A 41 -19.65 -7.85 1.09
CA GLU A 41 -20.44 -7.04 2.02
C GLU A 41 -20.14 -7.33 3.50
N ARG A 42 -19.97 -8.60 3.85
CA ARG A 42 -19.60 -9.02 5.21
C ARG A 42 -18.30 -8.38 5.72
N HIS A 43 -17.31 -8.16 4.86
CA HIS A 43 -16.03 -7.55 5.25
C HIS A 43 -16.20 -6.05 5.43
N ARG A 44 -16.95 -5.41 4.52
CA ARG A 44 -17.29 -4.00 4.63
C ARG A 44 -18.05 -3.72 5.92
N ARG A 45 -19.11 -4.49 6.19
CA ARG A 45 -19.94 -4.34 7.39
C ARG A 45 -19.09 -4.45 8.65
N ARG A 46 -18.19 -5.44 8.71
CA ARG A 46 -17.35 -5.64 9.89
C ARG A 46 -16.42 -4.45 10.17
N VAL A 47 -15.76 -3.94 9.13
CA VAL A 47 -14.87 -2.76 9.25
C VAL A 47 -15.66 -1.54 9.72
N MET A 48 -16.89 -1.37 9.24
CA MET A 48 -17.76 -0.28 9.68
C MET A 48 -18.19 -0.43 11.14
N GLU A 49 -18.61 -1.62 11.57
CA GLU A 49 -18.99 -1.93 12.95
C GLU A 49 -17.82 -1.68 13.92
N ASP A 50 -16.62 -2.14 13.59
CA ASP A 50 -15.42 -1.94 14.42
C ASP A 50 -15.00 -0.46 14.49
N ALA A 51 -15.19 0.28 13.39
CA ALA A 51 -14.91 1.71 13.36
C ALA A 51 -15.89 2.50 14.23
N GLU A 52 -17.18 2.15 14.15
CA GLU A 52 -18.24 2.75 14.97
C GLU A 52 -18.03 2.46 16.46
N ALA A 53 -17.77 1.19 16.82
CA ALA A 53 -17.53 0.78 18.20
C ALA A 53 -16.34 1.51 18.85
N ARG A 54 -15.34 1.88 18.04
CA ARG A 54 -14.12 2.57 18.50
C ARG A 54 -14.14 4.08 18.27
N GLY A 55 -15.19 4.63 17.66
CA GLY A 55 -15.29 6.06 17.37
C GLY A 55 -14.22 6.58 16.38
N VAL A 56 -13.71 5.73 15.49
CA VAL A 56 -12.67 6.08 14.51
C VAL A 56 -13.20 6.01 13.08
N LYS A 57 -12.43 6.54 12.12
CA LYS A 57 -12.77 6.41 10.69
C LYS A 57 -12.50 4.96 10.22
N PRO A 58 -13.33 4.39 9.33
CA PRO A 58 -13.11 3.05 8.76
C PRO A 58 -11.71 2.84 8.15
N GLY A 59 -11.12 3.90 7.58
CA GLY A 59 -9.76 3.86 7.07
C GLY A 59 -8.68 3.54 8.12
N ALA A 60 -8.90 3.92 9.39
CA ALA A 60 -7.99 3.58 10.47
C ALA A 60 -8.00 2.07 10.77
N ILE A 61 -9.20 1.48 10.83
CA ILE A 61 -9.36 0.03 11.00
C ILE A 61 -8.73 -0.74 9.83
N LEU A 62 -8.95 -0.28 8.58
CA LEU A 62 -8.33 -0.89 7.40
C LEU A 62 -6.80 -0.82 7.46
N ARG A 63 -6.26 0.33 7.87
CA ARG A 63 -4.81 0.53 8.03
C ARG A 63 -4.24 -0.43 9.07
N GLU A 64 -4.85 -0.54 10.24
CA GLU A 64 -4.42 -1.46 11.30
C GLU A 64 -4.40 -2.92 10.82
N ILE A 65 -5.45 -3.36 10.12
CA ILE A 65 -5.55 -4.73 9.61
C ILE A 65 -4.43 -5.01 8.59
N VAL A 66 -4.16 -4.06 7.70
CA VAL A 66 -3.12 -4.18 6.68
C VAL A 66 -1.73 -4.15 7.31
N GLU A 67 -1.45 -3.20 8.20
CA GLU A 67 -0.18 -3.10 8.91
C GLU A 67 0.11 -4.36 9.73
N ALA A 68 -0.88 -4.91 10.46
CA ALA A 68 -0.72 -6.15 11.21
C ALA A 68 -0.44 -7.36 10.30
N HIS A 69 -1.05 -7.42 9.11
CA HIS A 69 -0.77 -8.49 8.13
C HIS A 69 0.66 -8.39 7.61
N TYR A 70 1.13 -7.19 7.28
CA TYR A 70 2.47 -7.00 6.72
C TYR A 70 3.57 -7.04 7.77
N ALA A 71 3.32 -6.65 9.02
CA ALA A 71 4.27 -6.86 10.12
C ALA A 71 4.61 -8.35 10.31
N THR A 72 3.65 -9.27 10.04
CA THR A 72 3.91 -10.71 10.06
C THR A 72 4.71 -11.23 8.86
N LEU A 73 4.74 -10.47 7.76
CA LEU A 73 5.49 -10.79 6.55
C LEU A 73 6.90 -10.18 6.58
N ASP A 74 7.06 -9.00 7.17
CA ASP A 74 8.33 -8.28 7.34
C ASP A 74 9.28 -9.03 8.30
N ALA A 75 8.73 -9.69 9.32
CA ALA A 75 9.48 -10.59 10.19
C ALA A 75 10.13 -11.79 9.47
N ALA A 76 9.83 -12.01 8.19
CA ALA A 76 10.40 -13.09 7.37
C ALA A 76 11.64 -12.67 6.53
N GLY A 77 12.07 -11.40 6.55
CA GLY A 77 13.33 -10.91 5.95
C GLY A 77 13.21 -9.61 5.15
N ASP A 78 14.35 -8.93 4.97
CA ASP A 78 14.55 -7.56 4.41
C ASP A 78 14.21 -7.37 2.91
N GLU A 79 13.33 -8.18 2.33
CA GLU A 79 12.96 -8.03 0.92
C GLU A 79 11.82 -7.01 0.76
N PRO A 80 11.90 -6.03 -0.16
CA PRO A 80 10.86 -5.03 -0.35
C PRO A 80 9.50 -5.70 -0.58
N ILE A 81 8.60 -5.51 0.39
CA ILE A 81 7.28 -6.13 0.37
C ILE A 81 6.45 -5.48 -0.74
N THR A 82 6.26 -6.23 -1.83
CA THR A 82 5.27 -5.85 -2.84
C THR A 82 3.87 -6.17 -2.32
N VAL A 83 3.17 -5.13 -1.85
CA VAL A 83 1.76 -5.22 -1.44
C VAL A 83 0.88 -5.48 -2.67
N ARG A 84 0.45 -6.72 -2.91
CA ARG A 84 -0.50 -7.00 -3.99
C ARG A 84 -1.93 -6.79 -3.49
N PRO A 85 -2.85 -6.24 -4.31
CA PRO A 85 -4.26 -6.09 -3.92
C PRO A 85 -4.96 -7.38 -3.46
N ALA A 86 -4.49 -8.55 -3.93
CA ALA A 86 -4.98 -9.85 -3.48
C ALA A 86 -4.64 -10.15 -2.01
N ASP A 87 -3.50 -9.65 -1.53
CA ASP A 87 -3.00 -9.87 -0.17
C ASP A 87 -3.83 -9.08 0.85
N VAL A 88 -4.23 -7.87 0.48
CA VAL A 88 -5.18 -7.06 1.26
C VAL A 88 -6.52 -7.78 1.43
N VAL A 89 -7.05 -8.38 0.36
CA VAL A 89 -8.30 -9.16 0.43
C VAL A 89 -8.15 -10.39 1.33
N ARG A 90 -6.99 -11.06 1.27
CA ARG A 90 -6.67 -12.21 2.11
C ARG A 90 -6.57 -11.83 3.59
N ALA A 91 -5.95 -10.70 3.92
CA ALA A 91 -5.91 -10.15 5.29
C ALA A 91 -7.33 -9.89 5.82
N LEU A 92 -8.17 -9.21 5.04
CA LEU A 92 -9.58 -8.96 5.39
C LEU A 92 -10.37 -10.27 5.60
N ALA A 93 -10.14 -11.27 4.76
CA ALA A 93 -10.80 -12.57 4.88
C ALA A 93 -10.38 -13.33 6.15
N GLN A 94 -9.12 -13.20 6.59
CA GLN A 94 -8.66 -13.82 7.84
C GLN A 94 -9.30 -13.19 9.07
N VAL A 95 -9.39 -11.86 9.11
CA VAL A 95 -10.09 -11.14 10.19
C VAL A 95 -11.56 -11.55 10.23
N ALA A 96 -12.24 -11.60 9.09
CA ALA A 96 -13.64 -12.02 9.00
C ALA A 96 -13.90 -13.48 9.40
N ARG A 97 -12.87 -14.34 9.42
CA ARG A 97 -12.97 -15.75 9.80
C ARG A 97 -12.68 -16.01 11.28
N ARG A 98 -11.93 -15.13 11.95
CA ARG A 98 -11.51 -15.32 13.36
C ARG A 98 -12.66 -15.28 14.38
N GLU A 99 -13.85 -14.84 13.99
CA GLU A 99 -15.06 -14.88 14.84
C GLU A 99 -16.07 -15.98 14.49
N ARG A 100 -15.75 -16.97 13.64
CA ARG A 100 -16.58 -18.17 13.64
C ARG A 100 -16.29 -18.91 14.95
N PRO A 101 -17.23 -18.98 15.93
CA PRO A 101 -17.01 -19.84 17.07
C PRO A 101 -16.87 -21.25 16.49
N ALA A 102 -15.81 -21.96 16.89
CA ALA A 102 -15.83 -23.40 16.81
C ALA A 102 -17.01 -23.82 17.72
N ALA A 103 -18.12 -24.20 17.12
CA ALA A 103 -19.16 -24.92 17.83
C ALA A 103 -18.55 -26.26 18.25
N ALA A 104 -18.21 -26.36 19.53
CA ALA A 104 -17.96 -27.60 20.25
C ALA A 104 -18.47 -27.40 21.68
#